data_AF-A0A1V9YWS4-F1
#
_entry.id   AF-A0A1V9YWS4-F1
#
_cell.length_a   1.000
_cell.length_b   1.000
_cell.length_c   1.000
_cell.angle_alpha   90.00
_cell.angle_beta   90.00
_cell.angle_gamma   90.00
#
_symmetry.space_group_name_H-M   'P 1'
#
loop_
_entity.id
_entity.type
_entity.pdbx_description
1 polymer ?
#
loop_
_entity_poly.entity_id
_entity_poly.type
_entity_poly.pdbx_seq_one_letter_code
_entity_poly.pdbx_strand_id
1 'polypeptide(L)'
;MTKHIVGQGIFQLIVLLVLTFAGDSILNIPTGHKASAPSAHYTIVFNTFVFLQLFNEINARRIHDELNVFDGFFRNQLYIGIQIIQVVLQVLIVQYGGRAFKCAPLTGGQWAVCLLLGALSLPVGLLLRMVHASSMPQFFSSCQEVEVVREPSARSKELWIRGFARLRTQIRVINAFKRSVAQRRLLTEKSI
;
A
#
# COMPACT_ATOMS: atom_id res chain seq x y z
N MET A 1 -3.07 11.12 -9.77
CA MET A 1 -2.67 10.39 -8.54
C MET A 1 -3.54 10.74 -7.34
N THR A 2 -3.55 12.00 -6.89
CA THR A 2 -4.33 12.45 -5.72
C THR A 2 -5.81 12.09 -5.77
N LYS A 3 -6.47 12.24 -6.93
CA LYS A 3 -7.90 11.88 -7.11
C LYS A 3 -8.20 10.42 -6.74
N HIS A 4 -7.29 9.49 -7.02
CA HIS A 4 -7.48 8.07 -6.70
C HIS A 4 -7.27 7.80 -5.22
N ILE A 5 -6.23 8.37 -4.61
CA ILE A 5 -5.93 8.19 -3.19
C ILE A 5 -7.07 8.75 -2.34
N VAL A 6 -7.49 9.98 -2.62
CA VAL A 6 -8.53 10.64 -1.82
C VAL A 6 -9.91 10.06 -2.12
N GLY A 7 -10.23 9.81 -3.39
CA GLY A 7 -11.52 9.21 -3.77
C GLY A 7 -11.73 7.82 -3.18
N GLN A 8 -10.73 6.93 -3.29
CA GLN A 8 -10.80 5.60 -2.67
C GLN A 8 -10.78 5.69 -1.14
N GLY A 9 -9.95 6.57 -0.56
CA GLY A 9 -9.90 6.75 0.89
C GLY A 9 -11.23 7.21 1.49
N ILE A 10 -11.89 8.19 0.87
CA ILE A 10 -13.22 8.66 1.28
C ILE A 10 -14.25 7.55 1.13
N PHE A 11 -14.26 6.85 0.00
CA PHE A 11 -15.18 5.72 -0.22
C PHE A 11 -15.03 4.63 0.85
N GLN A 12 -13.81 4.17 1.09
CA GLN A 12 -13.52 3.15 2.10
C GLN A 12 -13.92 3.64 3.50
N LEU A 13 -13.61 4.90 3.84
CA LEU A 13 -14.00 5.49 5.12
C LEU A 13 -15.52 5.49 5.31
N ILE A 14 -16.28 5.92 4.30
CA ILE A 14 -17.74 5.95 4.35
C ILE A 14 -18.29 4.53 4.56
N VAL A 15 -17.82 3.54 3.78
CA VAL A 15 -18.28 2.15 3.90
C VAL A 15 -18.01 1.59 5.30
N LEU A 16 -16.82 1.83 5.85
CA LEU A 16 -16.46 1.34 7.18
C LEU A 16 -17.23 2.04 8.30
N LEU A 17 -17.45 3.35 8.19
CA LEU A 17 -18.26 4.09 9.18
C LEU A 17 -19.71 3.61 9.15
N VAL A 18 -20.30 3.42 7.97
CA VAL A 18 -21.65 2.89 7.82
C VAL A 18 -21.75 1.48 8.42
N LEU A 19 -20.80 0.59 8.11
CA LEU A 19 -20.80 -0.75 8.72
C LEU A 19 -20.56 -0.71 10.23
N THR A 20 -19.73 0.19 10.72
CA THR A 20 -19.43 0.30 12.16
C THR A 20 -20.65 0.77 12.94
N PHE A 21 -21.33 1.82 12.48
CA PHE A 21 -22.44 2.42 13.23
C PHE A 21 -23.82 1.83 12.91
N ALA A 22 -24.06 1.42 11.66
CA ALA A 22 -25.35 0.94 11.19
C ALA A 22 -25.33 -0.52 10.68
N GLY A 23 -24.17 -1.18 10.67
CA GLY A 23 -24.05 -2.53 10.13
C GLY A 23 -24.84 -3.60 10.90
N ASP A 24 -25.09 -3.39 12.18
CA ASP A 24 -25.93 -4.28 13.00
C ASP A 24 -27.39 -4.29 12.53
N SER A 25 -27.92 -3.09 12.25
CA SER A 25 -29.29 -2.89 11.75
C SER A 25 -29.44 -3.31 10.28
N ILE A 26 -28.45 -3.00 9.44
CA ILE A 26 -28.49 -3.31 7.99
C ILE A 26 -28.40 -4.82 7.75
N LEU A 27 -27.58 -5.53 8.52
CA LEU A 27 -27.31 -6.96 8.31
C LEU A 27 -28.14 -7.86 9.23
N ASN A 28 -28.94 -7.29 10.14
CA ASN A 28 -29.71 -7.99 11.16
C ASN A 28 -28.84 -8.94 12.01
N ILE A 29 -27.72 -8.41 12.52
CA ILE A 29 -26.72 -9.17 13.30
C ILE A 29 -26.64 -8.57 14.71
N PRO A 30 -26.47 -9.38 15.77
CA PRO A 30 -26.28 -8.86 17.12
C PRO A 30 -25.15 -7.82 17.18
N THR A 31 -25.48 -6.67 17.76
CA THR A 31 -24.60 -5.51 17.85
C THR A 31 -23.31 -5.83 18.60
N GLY A 32 -22.16 -5.47 18.01
CA GLY A 32 -20.85 -5.63 18.63
C GLY A 32 -20.57 -4.67 19.80
N HIS A 33 -21.25 -3.52 19.85
CA HIS A 33 -20.98 -2.41 20.79
C HIS A 33 -21.07 -2.77 22.28
N LYS A 34 -21.85 -3.80 22.64
CA LYS A 34 -22.02 -4.23 24.04
C LYS A 34 -21.49 -5.64 24.31
N ALA A 35 -20.85 -6.25 23.33
CA ALA A 35 -20.37 -7.63 23.44
C ALA A 35 -19.02 -7.69 24.14
N SER A 36 -18.92 -8.46 25.22
CA SER A 36 -17.63 -8.76 25.89
C SER A 36 -16.79 -9.81 25.15
N ALA A 37 -17.38 -10.46 24.15
CA ALA A 37 -16.79 -11.55 23.35
C ALA A 37 -16.64 -11.13 21.87
N PRO A 38 -15.80 -11.84 21.08
CA PRO A 38 -15.69 -11.65 19.63
C PRO A 38 -17.06 -11.57 18.95
N SER A 39 -17.38 -10.42 18.34
CA SER A 39 -18.67 -10.20 17.71
C SER A 39 -18.58 -10.41 16.20
N ALA A 40 -19.62 -11.00 15.61
CA ALA A 40 -19.74 -11.14 14.16
C ALA A 40 -19.76 -9.76 13.48
N HIS A 41 -20.37 -8.75 14.12
CA HIS A 41 -20.43 -7.38 13.63
C HIS A 41 -19.04 -6.76 13.38
N TYR A 42 -18.14 -6.75 14.37
CA TYR A 42 -16.79 -6.22 14.16
C TYR A 42 -15.94 -7.10 13.24
N THR A 43 -16.21 -8.40 13.19
CA THR A 43 -15.53 -9.28 12.23
C THR A 43 -15.94 -8.99 10.79
N ILE A 44 -17.19 -8.61 10.54
CA ILE A 44 -17.65 -8.14 9.22
C ILE A 44 -16.98 -6.83 8.83
N VAL A 45 -16.87 -5.87 9.76
CA VAL A 45 -16.16 -4.60 9.53
C VAL A 45 -14.71 -4.88 9.14
N PHE A 46 -14.01 -5.73 9.92
CA PHE A 46 -12.63 -6.12 9.64
C PHE A 46 -12.50 -6.86 8.30
N ASN A 47 -13.36 -7.84 8.03
CA ASN A 47 -13.30 -8.62 6.79
C ASN A 47 -13.57 -7.75 5.55
N THR A 48 -14.56 -6.85 5.65
CA THR A 48 -14.85 -5.89 4.58
C THR A 48 -13.69 -4.93 4.37
N PHE A 49 -13.04 -4.45 5.44
CA PHE A 49 -11.83 -3.63 5.33
C PHE A 49 -10.72 -4.32 4.52
N VAL A 50 -10.42 -5.59 4.84
CA VAL A 50 -9.38 -6.33 4.11
C VAL A 50 -9.76 -6.51 2.65
N PHE A 51 -11.00 -6.87 2.34
CA PHE A 51 -11.45 -6.98 0.95
C PHE A 51 -11.40 -5.65 0.20
N LEU A 52 -11.79 -4.54 0.84
CA LEU A 52 -11.64 -3.21 0.26
C LEU A 52 -10.17 -2.91 -0.11
N GLN A 53 -9.20 -3.37 0.69
CA GLN A 53 -7.79 -3.25 0.33
C GLN A 53 -7.37 -4.18 -0.80
N LEU A 54 -7.82 -5.43 -0.82
CA LEU A 54 -7.51 -6.37 -1.90
C LEU A 54 -8.02 -5.91 -3.26
N PHE A 55 -9.24 -5.37 -3.31
CA PHE A 55 -9.79 -4.83 -4.55
C PHE A 55 -9.19 -3.47 -4.91
N ASN A 56 -8.84 -2.64 -3.92
CA ASN A 56 -8.11 -1.40 -4.18
C ASN A 56 -6.68 -1.66 -4.69
N GLU A 57 -6.02 -2.74 -4.26
CA GLU A 57 -4.72 -3.19 -4.79
C GLU A 57 -4.81 -3.46 -6.29
N ILE A 58 -5.90 -4.07 -6.76
CA ILE A 58 -6.18 -4.26 -8.19
C ILE A 58 -6.28 -2.90 -8.89
N ASN A 59 -7.06 -1.95 -8.35
CA ASN A 59 -7.15 -0.60 -8.92
C ASN A 59 -5.82 0.15 -8.93
N ALA A 60 -4.99 -0.01 -7.89
CA ALA A 60 -3.71 0.66 -7.75
C ALA A 60 -2.64 0.13 -8.74
N ARG A 61 -2.88 -1.02 -9.39
CA ARG A 61 -1.97 -1.57 -10.40
C ARG A 61 -1.81 -0.67 -11.62
N ARG A 62 -2.84 0.08 -11.99
CA ARG A 62 -2.81 1.05 -13.10
C ARG A 62 -3.21 2.42 -12.55
N ILE A 63 -2.22 3.29 -12.36
CA ILE A 63 -2.42 4.61 -11.75
C ILE A 63 -2.60 5.72 -12.79
N HIS A 64 -2.27 5.43 -14.05
CA HIS A 64 -2.61 6.26 -15.20
C HIS A 64 -4.08 6.05 -15.59
N ASP A 65 -4.68 6.99 -16.33
CA ASP A 65 -6.08 6.99 -16.75
C ASP A 65 -6.41 5.89 -17.80
N GLU A 66 -5.76 4.73 -17.71
CA GLU A 66 -6.08 3.53 -18.47
C GLU A 66 -7.38 2.93 -17.94
N LEU A 67 -8.36 2.72 -18.83
CA LEU A 67 -9.68 2.22 -18.42
C LEU A 67 -9.65 0.73 -18.02
N ASN A 68 -8.73 -0.07 -18.56
CA ASN A 68 -8.68 -1.50 -18.32
C ASN A 68 -7.67 -1.88 -17.22
N VAL A 69 -8.15 -2.06 -15.99
CA VAL A 69 -7.34 -2.50 -14.84
C VAL A 69 -6.83 -3.95 -15.01
N PHE A 70 -7.60 -4.77 -15.73
CA PHE A 70 -7.34 -6.20 -15.89
C PHE A 70 -6.34 -6.52 -17.00
N ASP A 71 -5.91 -5.52 -17.77
CA ASP A 71 -4.94 -5.74 -18.84
C ASP A 71 -3.61 -6.28 -18.29
N GLY A 72 -3.20 -7.43 -18.83
CA GLY A 72 -2.02 -8.17 -18.42
C GLY A 72 -2.08 -8.73 -16.99
N PHE A 73 -3.25 -8.85 -16.35
CA PHE A 73 -3.41 -9.35 -14.97
C PHE A 73 -2.67 -10.68 -14.75
N PHE A 74 -2.82 -11.63 -15.68
CA PHE A 74 -2.22 -12.96 -15.59
C PHE A 74 -0.75 -13.03 -16.01
N ARG A 75 -0.17 -11.94 -16.52
CA ARG A 75 1.24 -11.93 -16.97
C ARG A 75 2.22 -11.89 -15.79
N ASN A 76 1.79 -11.37 -14.64
CA ASN A 76 2.63 -11.29 -13.45
C ASN A 76 2.24 -12.38 -12.43
N GLN A 77 2.96 -13.51 -12.45
CA GLN A 77 2.70 -14.63 -11.54
C GLN A 77 2.95 -14.28 -10.08
N LEU A 78 3.90 -13.39 -9.78
CA LEU A 78 4.17 -12.95 -8.41
C LEU A 78 2.98 -12.17 -7.84
N TYR A 79 2.38 -11.31 -8.65
CA TYR A 79 1.17 -10.57 -8.25
C TYR A 79 0.01 -11.50 -7.93
N ILE A 80 -0.22 -12.53 -8.77
CA ILE A 80 -1.25 -13.55 -8.50
C ILE A 80 -0.92 -14.33 -7.22
N GLY A 81 0.34 -14.72 -7.03
CA GLY A 81 0.79 -15.44 -5.85
C GLY A 81 0.50 -14.66 -4.56
N ILE A 82 0.81 -13.35 -4.53
CA ILE A 82 0.54 -12.49 -3.37
C ILE A 82 -0.97 -12.37 -3.11
N GLN A 83 -1.78 -12.13 -4.15
CA GLN A 83 -3.23 -12.04 -4.02
C GLN A 83 -3.85 -13.33 -3.45
N ILE A 84 -3.40 -14.50 -3.93
CA ILE A 84 -3.86 -15.80 -3.41
C ILE A 84 -3.46 -15.96 -1.94
N ILE A 85 -2.20 -15.65 -1.60
CA ILE A 85 -1.71 -15.77 -0.22
C ILE A 85 -2.52 -14.88 0.73
N GLN A 86 -2.81 -13.64 0.34
CA GLN A 86 -3.61 -12.72 1.16
C GLN A 86 -5.05 -13.25 1.36
N VAL A 87 -5.70 -13.75 0.31
CA VAL A 87 -7.06 -14.32 0.42
C VAL A 87 -7.07 -15.55 1.32
N VAL A 88 -6.10 -16.46 1.16
CA VAL A 88 -5.98 -17.66 2.01
C VAL A 88 -5.73 -17.27 3.46
N LEU A 89 -4.80 -16.35 3.70
CA LEU A 89 -4.50 -15.87 5.05
C LEU A 89 -5.73 -15.19 5.67
N GLN A 90 -6.50 -14.43 4.89
CA GLN A 90 -7.72 -13.79 5.35
C GLN A 90 -8.77 -14.81 5.79
N VAL A 91 -8.98 -15.88 5.02
CA VAL A 91 -9.87 -16.98 5.42
C VAL A 91 -9.38 -17.63 6.71
N LEU A 92 -8.08 -17.88 6.85
CA LEU A 92 -7.51 -18.50 8.06
C LEU A 92 -7.70 -17.60 9.29
N ILE A 93 -7.45 -16.29 9.17
CA ILE A 93 -7.63 -15.33 10.26
C ILE A 93 -9.10 -15.25 10.68
N VAL A 94 -10.02 -15.21 9.72
CA VAL A 94 -11.43 -14.99 10.02
C VAL A 94 -12.12 -16.25 10.57
N GLN A 95 -11.80 -17.44 10.07
CA GLN A 95 -12.38 -18.70 10.59
C GLN A 95 -11.69 -19.20 11.86
N TYR A 96 -10.37 -19.03 11.99
CA TYR A 96 -9.59 -19.67 13.05
C TYR A 96 -8.83 -18.68 13.96
N GLY A 97 -8.77 -17.40 13.62
CA GLY A 97 -8.00 -16.38 14.34
C GLY A 97 -8.67 -15.79 15.59
N GLY A 98 -9.74 -16.41 16.11
CA GLY A 98 -10.56 -15.83 17.18
C GLY A 98 -9.83 -15.47 18.48
N ARG A 99 -8.76 -16.18 18.84
CA ARG A 99 -7.96 -15.85 20.05
C ARG A 99 -7.02 -14.65 19.86
N ALA A 100 -6.43 -14.51 18.68
CA ALA A 100 -5.43 -13.47 18.42
C ALA A 100 -6.07 -12.18 17.91
N PHE A 101 -7.06 -12.30 17.03
CA PHE A 101 -7.68 -11.17 16.33
C PHE A 101 -9.10 -10.85 16.83
N LYS A 102 -9.59 -11.58 17.83
CA LYS A 102 -10.97 -11.45 18.36
C LYS A 102 -12.03 -11.52 17.26
N CYS A 103 -11.80 -12.37 16.26
CA CYS A 103 -12.72 -12.64 15.17
C CYS A 103 -13.71 -13.75 15.55
N ALA A 104 -14.98 -13.57 15.20
CA ALA A 104 -15.98 -14.62 15.22
C ALA A 104 -16.10 -15.25 13.82
N PRO A 105 -16.23 -16.58 13.71
CA PRO A 105 -16.38 -17.23 12.41
C PRO A 105 -17.64 -16.72 11.70
N LEU A 106 -17.49 -16.29 10.45
CA LEU A 106 -18.60 -15.81 9.63
C LEU A 106 -19.29 -16.93 8.85
N THR A 107 -20.59 -16.77 8.65
CA THR A 107 -21.41 -17.61 7.76
C THR A 107 -21.14 -17.24 6.30
N GLY A 108 -21.35 -18.17 5.36
CA GLY A 108 -21.15 -17.94 3.92
C GLY A 108 -21.90 -16.72 3.35
N GLY A 109 -23.12 -16.44 3.84
CA GLY A 109 -23.86 -15.24 3.44
C GLY A 109 -23.17 -13.94 3.86
N GLN A 110 -22.59 -13.89 5.05
CA GLN A 110 -21.87 -12.70 5.52
C GLN A 110 -20.55 -12.51 4.77
N TRP A 111 -19.87 -13.62 4.42
CA TRP A 111 -18.73 -13.60 3.52
C TRP A 111 -19.07 -12.98 2.16
N ALA A 112 -20.19 -13.40 1.57
CA ALA A 112 -20.65 -12.85 0.29
C ALA A 112 -20.90 -11.34 0.38
N VAL A 113 -21.52 -10.87 1.48
CA VAL A 113 -21.71 -9.43 1.72
C VAL A 113 -20.38 -8.69 1.80
N CYS A 114 -19.41 -9.19 2.58
CA CYS A 114 -18.09 -8.56 2.69
C CYS A 114 -17.38 -8.49 1.33
N LEU A 115 -17.46 -9.57 0.55
CA LEU A 115 -16.85 -9.65 -0.78
C LEU A 115 -17.51 -8.66 -1.75
N LEU A 116 -18.84 -8.58 -1.76
CA LEU A 116 -19.60 -7.66 -2.60
C LEU A 116 -19.28 -6.21 -2.26
N LEU A 117 -19.27 -5.85 -0.97
CA LEU A 117 -18.92 -4.50 -0.52
C LEU A 117 -17.46 -4.15 -0.89
N GLY A 118 -16.53 -5.10 -0.76
CA GLY A 118 -15.16 -4.93 -1.21
C GLY A 118 -15.07 -4.68 -2.73
N ALA A 119 -15.82 -5.48 -3.50
CA ALA A 119 -15.82 -5.42 -4.95
C ALA A 119 -16.35 -4.08 -5.49
N LEU A 120 -17.19 -3.37 -4.73
CA LEU A 120 -17.62 -2.00 -5.06
C LEU A 120 -16.46 -1.00 -5.18
N SER A 121 -15.29 -1.29 -4.59
CA SER A 121 -14.12 -0.43 -4.79
C SER A 121 -13.62 -0.44 -6.24
N LEU A 122 -13.83 -1.52 -7.01
CA LEU A 122 -13.47 -1.61 -8.44
C LEU A 122 -14.23 -0.60 -9.32
N PRO A 123 -15.58 -0.58 -9.36
CA PRO A 123 -16.30 0.40 -10.15
C PRO A 123 -16.07 1.82 -9.64
N VAL A 124 -15.90 2.05 -8.33
CA VAL A 124 -15.50 3.37 -7.82
C VAL A 124 -14.14 3.80 -8.39
N GLY A 125 -13.18 2.88 -8.50
CA GLY A 125 -11.89 3.12 -9.15
C GLY A 125 -12.04 3.52 -10.61
N LEU A 126 -12.92 2.84 -11.35
CA LEU A 126 -13.24 3.17 -12.74
C LEU A 126 -13.91 4.55 -12.86
N LEU A 127 -14.89 4.85 -12.00
CA LEU A 127 -15.56 6.16 -11.97
C LEU A 127 -14.55 7.30 -11.71
N LEU A 128 -13.63 7.12 -10.77
CA LEU A 128 -12.57 8.10 -10.49
C LEU A 128 -11.61 8.31 -11.67
N ARG A 129 -11.45 7.33 -12.56
CA ARG A 129 -10.69 7.50 -13.81
C ARG A 129 -11.47 8.30 -14.84
N MET A 130 -12.79 8.10 -14.92
CA MET A 130 -13.67 8.84 -15.84
C MET A 130 -13.83 10.31 -15.47
N VAL A 131 -13.67 10.66 -14.19
CA VAL A 131 -13.70 12.06 -13.74
C VAL A 131 -12.46 12.81 -14.25
N HIS A 132 -12.69 13.75 -15.17
CA HIS A 132 -11.67 14.69 -15.65
C HIS A 132 -11.26 15.66 -14.54
N ALA A 133 -9.96 15.97 -14.47
CA ALA A 133 -9.39 16.85 -13.45
C ALA A 133 -10.00 18.27 -13.43
N SER A 134 -10.61 18.71 -14.54
CA SER A 134 -11.30 20.00 -14.65
C SER A 134 -12.59 20.11 -13.83
N SER A 135 -13.16 18.98 -13.39
CA SER A 135 -14.39 18.95 -12.59
C SER A 135 -14.15 18.90 -11.08
N MET A 136 -12.89 18.89 -10.61
CA MET A 136 -12.60 18.85 -9.18
C MET A 136 -12.60 20.26 -8.56
N PRO A 137 -13.21 20.45 -7.37
CA PRO A 137 -13.16 21.71 -6.62
C PRO A 137 -11.71 22.14 -6.34
N GLN A 138 -11.44 23.45 -6.35
CA GLN A 138 -10.10 24.03 -6.11
C GLN A 138 -9.41 23.57 -4.81
N PHE A 139 -10.16 23.14 -3.79
CA PHE A 139 -9.59 22.53 -2.58
C PHE A 139 -8.74 21.28 -2.89
N PHE A 140 -9.12 20.49 -3.90
CA PHE A 140 -8.33 19.33 -4.38
C PHE A 140 -7.19 19.74 -5.32
N SER A 141 -7.23 20.95 -5.87
CA SER A 141 -6.19 21.49 -6.75
C SER A 141 -4.90 21.84 -6.01
N SER A 142 -4.96 22.07 -4.69
CA SER A 142 -3.77 22.32 -3.85
C SER A 142 -2.84 21.10 -3.79
N CYS A 143 -3.38 19.89 -4.05
CA CYS A 143 -2.61 18.66 -4.18
C CYS A 143 -2.33 18.27 -5.65
N GLN A 144 -2.60 19.15 -6.61
CA GLN A 144 -2.42 18.92 -8.05
C GLN A 144 -1.08 19.44 -8.58
N GLU A 145 -0.43 20.41 -7.92
CA GLU A 145 0.94 20.80 -8.25
C GLU A 145 1.97 20.10 -7.37
N VAL A 146 2.10 18.78 -7.53
CA VAL A 146 3.45 18.20 -7.53
C VAL A 146 3.64 17.68 -8.94
N GLU A 147 3.87 18.61 -9.86
CA GLU A 147 4.53 18.28 -11.11
C GLU A 147 5.88 17.66 -10.70
N VAL A 148 5.92 16.33 -10.86
CA VAL A 148 7.08 15.48 -11.06
C VAL A 148 8.32 16.34 -11.29
N VAL A 149 9.32 16.24 -10.41
CA VAL A 149 10.66 16.78 -10.68
C VAL A 149 11.04 16.32 -12.08
N ARG A 150 10.91 17.26 -13.01
CA ARG A 150 11.36 17.27 -14.38
C ARG A 150 12.65 16.49 -14.45
N GLU A 151 12.73 15.52 -15.38
CA GLU A 151 13.94 14.83 -15.86
C GLU A 151 15.19 15.35 -15.15
N PRO A 152 15.88 14.58 -14.28
CA PRO A 152 16.92 15.11 -13.42
C PRO A 152 17.83 15.96 -14.29
N SER A 153 17.75 17.28 -14.07
CA SER A 153 18.42 18.28 -14.87
C SER A 153 19.85 17.79 -15.11
N ALA A 154 20.42 17.98 -16.29
CA ALA A 154 21.82 17.60 -16.56
C ALA A 154 22.75 18.01 -15.41
N ARG A 155 22.40 19.13 -14.74
CA ARG A 155 22.99 19.62 -13.50
C ARG A 155 22.93 18.65 -12.31
N SER A 156 21.81 17.99 -12.05
CA SER A 156 21.66 16.98 -10.98
C SER A 156 22.47 15.72 -11.26
N LYS A 157 22.48 15.24 -12.52
CA LYS A 157 23.36 14.13 -12.93
C LYS A 157 24.83 14.50 -12.75
N GLU A 158 25.20 15.73 -13.12
CA GLU A 158 26.57 16.22 -12.99
C GLU A 158 27.00 16.44 -11.53
N LEU A 159 26.11 16.92 -10.65
CA LEU A 159 26.38 17.02 -9.22
C LEU A 159 26.63 15.64 -8.59
N TRP A 160 25.88 14.61 -9.00
CA TRP A 160 26.11 13.23 -8.55
C TRP A 160 27.45 12.68 -9.05
N ILE A 161 27.80 12.92 -10.31
CA ILE A 161 29.10 12.51 -10.88
C ILE A 161 30.26 13.20 -10.14
N ARG A 162 30.13 14.51 -9.87
CA ARG A 162 31.11 15.26 -9.08
C ARG A 162 31.20 14.76 -7.64
N GLY A 163 30.07 14.37 -7.03
CA GLY A 163 30.02 13.75 -5.70
C GLY A 163 30.78 12.43 -5.66
N PHE A 164 30.54 11.55 -6.63
CA PHE A 164 31.26 10.28 -6.75
C PHE A 164 32.77 10.46 -7.02
N ALA A 165 33.14 11.45 -7.84
CA ALA A 165 34.54 11.77 -8.08
C ALA A 165 35.27 12.17 -6.78
N ARG A 166 34.61 12.95 -5.91
CA ARG A 166 35.14 13.32 -4.58
C ARG A 166 35.27 12.14 -3.63
N LEU A 167 34.27 11.26 -3.59
CA LEU A 167 34.33 10.05 -2.78
C LEU A 167 35.49 9.14 -3.22
N ARG A 168 35.70 9.00 -4.53
CA ARG A 168 36.78 8.18 -5.07
C ARG A 168 38.16 8.73 -4.73
N THR A 169 38.35 10.06 -4.76
CA THR A 169 39.62 10.67 -4.33
C THR A 169 39.84 10.52 -2.83
N GLN A 170 38.81 10.70 -2.00
CA GLN A 170 38.91 10.48 -0.56
C GLN A 170 39.31 9.03 -0.21
N ILE A 171 38.69 8.04 -0.86
CA ILE A 171 39.05 6.62 -0.67
C ILE A 171 40.51 6.37 -1.08
N ARG A 172 40.97 6.96 -2.19
CA ARG A 172 42.36 6.81 -2.64
C ARG A 172 43.36 7.38 -1.63
N VAL A 173 43.06 8.57 -1.08
CA VAL A 173 43.90 9.20 -0.05
C VAL A 173 43.94 8.36 1.21
N ILE A 174 42.80 7.88 1.70
CA ILE A 174 42.73 6.98 2.87
C ILE A 174 43.54 5.71 2.62
N ASN A 175 43.43 5.11 1.45
CA ASN A 175 44.18 3.91 1.10
C ASN A 175 45.69 4.19 1.00
N ALA A 176 46.11 5.37 0.52
CA ALA A 176 47.51 5.77 0.52
C ALA A 176 48.05 5.95 1.94
N PHE A 177 47.29 6.61 2.83
CA PHE A 177 47.65 6.72 4.25
C PHE A 177 47.76 5.36 4.93
N LYS A 178 46.81 4.45 4.70
CA LYS A 178 46.86 3.08 5.23
C LYS A 178 48.13 2.33 4.77
N ARG A 179 48.51 2.46 3.50
CA ARG A 179 49.75 1.87 2.97
C ARG A 179 51.01 2.47 3.61
N SER A 180 51.06 3.80 3.78
CA SER A 180 52.18 4.48 4.44
C SER A 180 52.34 4.07 5.91
N VAL A 181 51.22 3.93 6.65
CA VAL A 181 51.24 3.45 8.04
C VAL A 181 51.69 1.99 8.11
N ALA A 182 51.18 1.13 7.22
CA ALA A 182 51.60 -0.27 7.15
C ALA A 182 53.10 -0.40 6.85
N GLN A 183 53.63 0.42 5.93
CA GLN A 183 55.05 0.42 5.60
C GLN A 183 55.92 0.90 6.76
N ARG A 184 55.48 1.93 7.52
CA ARG A 184 56.18 2.33 8.76
C ARG A 184 56.21 1.22 9.79
N ARG A 185 55.10 0.48 9.98
CA ARG A 185 55.03 -0.64 10.91
C ARG A 185 56.05 -1.75 10.57
N LEU A 186 56.18 -2.10 9.30
CA LEU A 186 57.15 -3.10 8.82
C LEU A 186 58.61 -2.67 9.03
N LEU A 187 58.91 -1.37 8.87
CA LEU A 187 60.25 -0.85 9.12
C LEU A 187 60.59 -0.86 10.61
N THR A 188 59.62 -0.60 11.49
CA THR A 188 59.82 -0.71 12.94
C THR A 188 60.05 -2.16 13.37
N GLU A 189 59.36 -3.12 12.76
CA GLU A 189 59.47 -4.56 13.08
C GLU A 189 60.78 -5.20 12.59
N LYS A 190 61.41 -4.66 11.53
CA LYS A 190 62.74 -5.08 11.04
C LYS A 190 63.92 -4.47 11.80
N SER A 191 63.67 -3.48 12.65
CA SER A 191 64.70 -2.74 13.41
C SER A 191 64.89 -3.27 14.84
N ILE A 192 64.24 -4.39 15.18
CA ILE A 192 64.35 -5.15 16.42
C ILE A 192 64.92 -6.52 16.07
#